data_AF-S4P1I7-F1
#
_entry.id   AF-S4P1I7-F1
#
_cell.length_a   1.000
_cell.length_b   1.000
_cell.length_c   1.000
_cell.angle_alpha   90.00
_cell.angle_beta   90.00
_cell.angle_gamma   90.00
#
_symmetry.space_group_name_H-M   'P 1'
#
loop_
_entity.id
_entity.type
_entity.pdbx_description
1 polymer ?
#
loop_
_entity_poly.entity_id
_entity_poly.type
_entity_poly.pdbx_seq_one_letter_code
_entity_poly.pdbx_strand_id
1 'polypeptide(L)'
;AKRDKTGKILTPAPFQGWLPSGTQARVEPNQKWFGNSLISQNALQKFQDEFGAAVKNPYQVIMKPTNLPITLLNEKAKNARVHLLDTEGFDQTFGPKKQRKRVNLKFNDLETLSK
;
A
#
# COMPACT_ATOMS: atom_id res chain seq x y z
N ALA A 1 9.95 16.49 -40.01
CA ALA A 1 11.22 15.89 -40.46
C ALA A 1 11.66 16.58 -41.75
N LYS A 2 12.87 17.15 -41.80
CA LYS A 2 13.40 17.75 -43.03
C LYS A 2 14.01 16.64 -43.88
N ARG A 3 13.70 16.63 -45.18
CA ARG A 3 14.18 15.63 -46.14
C ARG A 3 14.91 16.29 -47.30
N ASP A 4 15.84 15.55 -47.90
CA ASP A 4 16.47 15.91 -49.17
C ASP A 4 15.56 15.67 -50.37
N LYS A 5 15.93 16.19 -51.54
CA LYS A 5 15.24 15.97 -52.82
C LYS A 5 15.08 14.48 -53.18
N THR A 6 15.97 13.62 -52.68
CA THR A 6 15.92 12.15 -52.87
C THR A 6 15.13 11.43 -51.76
N GLY A 7 14.47 12.15 -50.87
CA GLY A 7 13.63 11.58 -49.80
C GLY A 7 14.38 11.11 -48.55
N LYS A 8 15.72 11.22 -48.50
CA LYS A 8 16.51 10.89 -47.30
C LYS A 8 16.22 11.89 -46.19
N ILE A 9 16.10 11.40 -44.95
CA ILE A 9 15.81 12.24 -43.78
C ILE A 9 17.10 12.92 -43.33
N LEU A 10 17.12 14.25 -43.38
CA LEU A 10 18.20 15.09 -42.87
C LEU A 10 18.03 15.36 -41.37
N THR A 11 16.82 15.75 -40.97
CA THR A 11 16.48 15.95 -39.56
C THR A 11 15.23 15.16 -39.19
N PRO A 12 15.29 14.32 -38.14
CA PRO A 12 14.13 13.56 -37.68
C PRO A 12 13.02 14.51 -37.20
N ALA A 13 11.79 13.98 -37.11
CA ALA A 13 10.70 14.72 -36.46
C ALA A 13 10.95 14.77 -34.94
N PRO A 14 10.29 15.68 -34.20
CA PRO A 14 10.34 15.69 -32.74
C PRO A 14 10.05 14.29 -32.17
N PHE A 15 10.85 13.84 -31.20
CA PHE A 15 10.80 12.51 -30.56
C PHE A 15 11.08 11.28 -31.45
N GLN A 16 11.47 11.47 -32.71
CA GLN A 16 11.86 10.39 -33.64
C GLN A 16 13.36 10.36 -33.91
N GLY A 17 14.17 10.80 -32.94
CA GLY A 17 15.63 10.78 -33.05
C GLY A 17 16.18 9.36 -32.98
N TRP A 18 17.24 9.10 -33.75
CA TRP A 18 18.01 7.86 -33.64
C TRP A 18 19.18 8.06 -32.68
N LEU A 19 19.44 7.05 -31.86
CA LEU A 19 20.66 7.00 -31.05
C LEU A 19 21.81 6.46 -31.91
N PRO A 20 23.05 6.93 -31.72
CA PRO A 20 24.22 6.34 -32.37
C PRO A 20 24.30 4.83 -32.09
N SER A 21 24.69 4.06 -33.10
CA SER A 21 24.95 2.62 -32.95
C SER A 21 25.98 2.39 -31.85
N GLY A 22 25.63 1.59 -30.84
CA GLY A 22 26.46 1.35 -29.67
C GLY A 22 26.14 2.22 -28.45
N THR A 23 25.09 3.06 -28.50
CA THR A 23 24.58 3.74 -27.30
C THR A 23 24.03 2.71 -26.31
N GLN A 24 24.64 2.64 -25.13
CA GLN A 24 24.23 1.71 -24.08
C GLN A 24 23.62 2.50 -22.92
N ALA A 25 22.40 2.14 -22.53
CA ALA A 25 21.79 2.66 -21.31
C ALA A 25 22.30 1.86 -20.11
N ARG A 26 23.35 2.36 -19.44
CA ARG A 26 23.87 1.78 -18.19
C ARG A 26 23.51 2.66 -17.01
N VAL A 27 23.25 2.05 -15.87
CA VAL A 27 23.07 2.74 -14.60
C VAL A 27 24.41 2.77 -13.88
N GLU A 28 24.87 3.97 -13.51
CA GLU A 28 26.10 4.12 -12.74
C GLU A 28 25.90 3.57 -11.31
N PRO A 29 26.84 2.76 -10.79
CA PRO A 29 26.82 2.36 -9.39
C PRO A 29 27.04 3.59 -8.50
N ASN A 30 26.07 3.91 -7.65
CA ASN A 30 26.10 5.09 -6.78
C ASN A 30 25.59 4.71 -5.38
N GLN A 31 26.29 5.16 -4.33
CA GLN A 31 25.84 4.93 -2.94
C GLN A 31 24.47 5.56 -2.65
N LYS A 32 24.10 6.62 -3.40
CA LYS A 32 22.80 7.30 -3.28
C LYS A 32 21.61 6.40 -3.60
N TRP A 33 21.78 5.32 -4.38
CA TRP A 33 20.70 4.36 -4.66
C TRP A 33 20.21 3.64 -3.40
N PHE A 34 21.06 3.57 -2.36
CA PHE A 34 20.82 2.82 -1.14
C PHE A 34 20.60 3.72 0.08
N GLY A 35 20.49 5.04 -0.12
CA GLY A 35 20.22 5.99 0.95
C GLY A 35 18.76 5.94 1.37
N ASN A 36 18.51 5.62 2.65
CA ASN A 36 17.16 5.68 3.21
C ASN A 36 16.73 7.14 3.40
N SER A 37 15.53 7.50 2.93
CA SER A 37 14.90 8.77 3.28
C SER A 37 14.36 8.68 4.71
N LEU A 38 15.13 9.12 5.70
CA LEU A 38 14.74 9.09 7.11
C LEU A 38 13.81 10.26 7.43
N ILE A 39 12.60 9.97 7.92
CA ILE A 39 11.67 10.97 8.44
C ILE A 39 11.80 10.98 9.97
N SER A 40 11.83 12.16 10.58
CA SER A 40 11.86 12.26 12.05
C SER A 40 10.49 11.92 12.66
N GLN A 41 10.50 11.19 13.77
CA GLN A 41 9.27 10.79 14.47
C GLN A 41 8.43 12.01 14.90
N ASN A 42 9.08 13.10 15.29
CA ASN A 42 8.41 14.34 15.68
C ASN A 42 7.67 15.02 14.50
N ALA A 43 8.24 14.96 13.29
CA ALA A 43 7.57 15.49 12.10
C ALA A 43 6.38 14.60 11.70
N LEU A 44 6.49 13.28 11.87
CA LEU A 44 5.37 12.35 11.65
C LEU A 44 4.21 12.62 12.61
N GLN A 45 4.50 12.81 13.90
CA GLN A 45 3.44 13.07 14.90
C GLN A 45 2.71 14.38 14.62
N LYS A 46 3.43 15.47 14.33
CA LYS A 46 2.82 16.76 13.97
C LYS A 46 1.95 16.66 12.72
N PHE A 47 2.42 15.94 11.71
CA PHE A 47 1.66 15.70 10.50
C PHE A 47 0.36 14.93 10.78
N GLN A 48 0.37 13.94 11.68
CA GLN A 48 -0.84 13.22 12.06
C GLN A 48 -1.88 14.13 12.71
N ASP A 49 -1.45 14.99 13.62
CA ASP A 49 -2.33 15.88 14.36
C ASP A 49 -3.00 16.91 13.41
N GLU A 50 -2.20 17.51 12.52
CA GLU A 50 -2.69 18.48 11.53
C GLU A 50 -3.59 17.85 10.46
N PHE A 51 -3.22 16.66 9.95
CA PHE A 51 -4.02 15.95 8.96
C PHE A 51 -5.35 15.48 9.56
N GLY A 52 -5.34 14.97 10.80
CA GLY A 52 -6.55 14.60 11.52
C GLY A 52 -7.50 15.78 11.77
N ALA A 53 -6.95 16.96 12.06
CA ALA A 53 -7.73 18.19 12.19
C ALA A 53 -8.34 18.65 10.86
N ALA A 54 -7.55 18.63 9.78
CA ALA A 54 -8.00 19.02 8.44
C ALA A 54 -9.08 18.09 7.89
N VAL A 55 -8.94 16.77 8.06
CA VAL A 55 -9.95 15.78 7.62
C VAL A 55 -11.27 15.91 8.37
N LYS A 56 -11.22 16.25 9.67
CA LYS A 56 -12.43 16.46 10.48
C LYS A 56 -13.19 17.73 10.10
N ASN A 57 -12.54 18.70 9.46
CA ASN A 57 -13.17 19.96 9.07
C ASN A 57 -13.75 19.87 7.64
N PRO A 58 -15.08 19.84 7.47
CA PRO A 58 -15.71 19.70 6.14
C PRO A 58 -15.53 20.93 5.24
N TYR A 59 -15.06 22.07 5.77
CA TYR A 59 -14.85 23.31 5.02
C TYR A 59 -13.42 23.48 4.51
N GLN A 60 -12.50 22.57 4.85
CA GLN A 60 -11.11 22.63 4.41
C GLN A 60 -10.83 21.57 3.35
N VAL A 61 -10.12 21.96 2.29
CA VAL A 61 -9.77 21.08 1.16
C VAL A 61 -8.26 21.02 0.99
N ILE A 62 -7.73 19.82 0.84
CA ILE A 62 -6.31 19.57 0.59
C ILE A 62 -6.02 19.83 -0.89
N MET A 63 -5.22 20.84 -1.20
CA MET A 63 -4.87 21.18 -2.60
C MET A 63 -3.70 20.36 -3.15
N LYS A 64 -2.73 20.00 -2.30
CA LYS A 64 -1.55 19.21 -2.68
C LYS A 64 -1.38 18.06 -1.70
N PRO A 65 -1.56 16.80 -2.15
CA PRO A 65 -1.30 15.65 -1.29
C PRO A 65 0.20 15.54 -0.99
N THR A 66 0.55 15.03 0.19
CA THR A 66 1.93 14.70 0.52
C THR A 66 2.31 13.37 -0.11
N ASN A 67 3.57 13.22 -0.52
CA ASN A 67 4.13 11.96 -1.05
C ASN A 67 4.50 10.97 0.07
N LEU A 68 4.04 11.21 1.30
CA LEU A 68 4.30 10.34 2.43
C LEU A 68 3.35 9.14 2.36
N PRO A 69 3.84 7.90 2.56
CA PRO A 69 2.98 6.74 2.60
C PRO A 69 2.13 6.77 3.88
N ILE A 70 0.92 7.34 3.76
CA ILE A 70 -0.09 7.39 4.84
C ILE A 70 -0.58 5.98 5.23
N THR A 71 -0.26 4.96 4.43
CA THR A 71 -0.62 3.56 4.68
C THR A 71 0.04 2.96 5.92
N LEU A 72 1.14 3.52 6.41
CA LEU A 72 1.75 3.17 7.70
C LEU A 72 1.00 3.79 8.90
N LEU A 73 0.14 4.79 8.68
CA LEU A 73 -0.46 5.60 9.73
C LEU A 73 -1.82 5.05 10.20
N ASN A 74 -2.56 4.39 9.31
CA ASN A 74 -3.79 3.68 9.67
C ASN A 74 -3.48 2.20 9.92
N GLU A 75 -2.80 1.90 11.02
CA GLU A 75 -2.78 0.55 11.57
C GLU A 75 -4.19 0.19 12.04
N LYS A 76 -5.07 -0.15 11.10
CA LYS A 76 -6.20 -1.00 11.45
C LYS A 76 -5.57 -2.28 11.97
N ALA A 77 -5.90 -2.65 13.20
CA ALA A 77 -5.53 -3.95 13.75
C ALA A 77 -5.79 -4.98 12.64
N LYS A 78 -4.73 -5.67 12.19
CA LYS A 78 -4.82 -6.62 11.06
C LYS A 78 -5.98 -7.59 11.24
N ASN A 79 -6.34 -7.83 12.50
CA ASN A 79 -7.42 -8.69 12.93
C ASN A 79 -8.40 -7.90 13.80
N ALA A 80 -9.53 -7.48 13.24
CA ALA A 80 -10.65 -6.93 14.03
C ALA A 80 -11.32 -8.00 14.90
N ARG A 81 -11.10 -9.29 14.57
CA ARG A 81 -11.55 -10.47 15.32
C ARG A 81 -10.39 -11.46 15.38
N VAL A 82 -10.29 -12.22 16.48
CA VAL A 82 -9.28 -13.27 16.68
C VAL A 82 -9.27 -14.23 15.48
N HIS A 83 -8.09 -14.69 15.06
CA HIS A 83 -7.94 -15.68 13.99
C HIS A 83 -8.52 -17.04 14.41
N LEU A 84 -9.85 -17.18 14.29
CA LEU A 84 -10.55 -18.41 14.63
C LEU A 84 -10.05 -19.60 13.82
N LEU A 85 -9.61 -19.36 12.58
CA LEU A 85 -9.13 -20.41 11.68
C LEU A 85 -7.75 -20.96 12.06
N ASP A 86 -6.92 -20.16 12.73
CA ASP A 86 -5.61 -20.58 13.23
C ASP A 86 -5.77 -21.42 14.50
N THR A 87 -6.78 -21.10 15.33
CA THR A 87 -7.06 -21.83 16.57
C THR A 87 -7.96 -23.05 16.36
N GLU A 88 -8.92 -22.95 15.44
CA GLU A 88 -9.97 -23.93 15.16
C GLU A 88 -10.14 -24.07 13.63
N GLY A 89 -9.20 -24.74 12.98
CA GLY A 89 -9.27 -25.03 11.54
C GLY A 89 -10.45 -25.95 11.17
N PHE A 90 -10.87 -25.92 9.89
CA PHE A 90 -12.03 -26.69 9.42
C PHE A 90 -11.89 -28.21 9.58
N ASP A 91 -10.69 -28.76 9.37
CA ASP A 91 -10.42 -30.21 9.49
C ASP A 91 -10.53 -30.71 10.96
N GLN A 92 -10.24 -29.84 11.92
CA GLN A 92 -10.29 -30.17 13.35
C GLN A 92 -11.67 -29.92 13.96
N THR A 93 -12.45 -29.01 13.38
CA THR A 93 -13.80 -28.65 13.85
C THR A 93 -14.88 -29.52 13.22
N PHE A 94 -14.74 -29.90 11.95
CA PHE A 94 -15.72 -30.68 11.19
C PHE A 94 -15.10 -31.95 10.60
N GLY A 95 -15.93 -32.93 10.25
CA GLY A 95 -15.49 -34.17 9.60
C GLY A 95 -15.13 -35.32 10.55
N PRO A 96 -14.59 -36.42 10.00
CA PRO A 96 -14.37 -37.66 10.74
C PRO A 96 -13.23 -37.55 11.78
N LYS A 97 -12.28 -36.64 11.57
CA LYS A 97 -11.16 -36.38 12.50
C LYS A 97 -11.44 -35.27 13.51
N LYS A 98 -12.69 -34.82 13.62
CA LYS A 98 -13.06 -33.69 14.49
C LYS A 98 -12.66 -33.94 15.95
N GLN A 99 -11.97 -32.96 16.54
CA GLN A 99 -11.55 -32.97 17.94
C GLN A 99 -12.51 -32.18 18.83
N ARG A 100 -13.32 -31.28 18.25
CA ARG A 100 -14.23 -30.43 19.01
C ARG A 100 -15.46 -31.19 19.49
N LYS A 101 -15.64 -31.25 20.81
CA LYS A 101 -16.77 -31.95 21.47
C LYS A 101 -17.92 -31.04 21.91
N ARG A 102 -17.65 -29.78 22.27
CA ARG A 102 -18.66 -28.81 22.73
C ARG A 102 -18.47 -27.47 22.03
N VAL A 103 -19.59 -26.76 21.84
CA VAL A 103 -19.61 -25.41 21.25
C VAL A 103 -19.24 -24.39 22.32
N ASN A 104 -18.42 -23.41 21.97
CA ASN A 104 -18.18 -22.24 22.82
C ASN A 104 -19.37 -21.27 22.71
N LEU A 105 -20.20 -21.23 23.74
CA LEU A 105 -21.41 -20.42 23.81
C LEU A 105 -21.14 -19.19 24.69
N LYS A 106 -21.60 -18.01 24.27
CA LYS A 106 -21.39 -16.74 25.00
C LYS A 106 -22.41 -16.48 26.11
N PHE A 107 -23.38 -17.37 26.27
CA PHE A 107 -24.46 -17.26 27.24
C PHE A 107 -24.34 -18.38 28.28
N ASN A 108 -24.72 -18.08 29.50
CA ASN A 108 -24.58 -19.01 30.63
C ASN A 108 -25.89 -19.77 30.92
N ASP A 109 -27.05 -19.15 30.66
CA ASP A 109 -28.36 -19.70 31.02
C ASP A 109 -29.29 -19.84 29.81
N LEU A 110 -30.22 -20.79 29.88
CA LEU A 110 -31.21 -21.04 28.82
C LEU A 110 -32.18 -19.86 28.61
N GLU A 111 -32.47 -19.10 29.67
CA GLU A 111 -33.31 -17.90 29.54
C GLU A 111 -32.62 -16.83 28.68
N THR A 112 -31.31 -16.64 28.87
CA THR A 112 -30.50 -15.70 28.07
C THR A 112 -30.29 -16.17 26.62
N LEU A 113 -30.47 -17.46 26.35
CA LEU A 113 -30.51 -18.00 24.98
C LEU A 113 -31.87 -17.79 24.30
N SER A 114 -32.95 -17.80 25.07
CA SER A 114 -34.32 -17.73 24.54
C SER A 114 -34.84 -16.32 24.25
N LYS A 115 -34.15 -15.30 24.77
CA LYS A 115 -34.39 -13.87 24.46
C LYS A 115 -33.58 -13.44 23.25
#